data_AF-A7T979-F1
#
_entry.id   AF-A7T979-F1
#
_cell.length_a   1.000
_cell.length_b   1.000
_cell.length_c   1.000
_cell.angle_alpha   90.00
_cell.angle_beta   90.00
_cell.angle_gamma   90.00
#
_symmetry.space_group_name_H-M   'P 1'
#
loop_
_entity.id
_entity.type
_entity.pdbx_description
1 polymer ?
#
loop_
_entity_poly.entity_id
_entity_poly.type
_entity_poly.pdbx_seq_one_letter_code
_entity_poly.pdbx_strand_id
1 'polypeptide(L)'
;MLLNNACFSKPTNEHQLAVCVEAIKVVETLVQLTQDNLRVHLLGVLIPILISLLASGPPPSKHAKTLHDHALQRLMKIGPQYPHPFKAIMTSAPELKQQLEAAIRASQASSKAKAPSTQPKAAPAAPSIKLRMDFSNYK
;
A
#
# COMPACT_ATOMS: atom_id res chain seq x y z
N MET A 1 -12.90 -18.64 -11.61
CA MET A 1 -11.97 -19.79 -11.68
C MET A 1 -10.53 -19.43 -12.08
N LEU A 2 -10.26 -18.41 -12.91
CA LEU A 2 -8.89 -18.02 -13.29
C LEU A 2 -8.03 -17.48 -12.14
N LEU A 3 -8.59 -16.57 -11.31
CA LEU A 3 -7.88 -16.01 -10.15
C LEU A 3 -7.49 -17.07 -9.12
N ASN A 4 -8.29 -18.13 -9.00
CA ASN A 4 -8.08 -19.18 -7.99
C ASN A 4 -6.87 -20.08 -8.31
N ASN A 5 -6.64 -20.41 -9.58
CA ASN A 5 -5.53 -21.29 -9.99
C ASN A 5 -4.22 -20.53 -10.27
N ALA A 6 -4.29 -19.37 -10.91
CA ALA A 6 -3.09 -18.67 -11.35
C ALA A 6 -2.42 -17.83 -10.25
N CYS A 7 -3.21 -17.27 -9.32
CA CYS A 7 -2.69 -16.25 -8.40
C CYS A 7 -2.47 -16.76 -6.97
N PHE A 8 -3.20 -17.81 -6.54
CA PHE A 8 -2.96 -18.44 -5.24
C PHE A 8 -1.66 -19.25 -5.20
N SER A 9 -1.22 -19.81 -6.33
CA SER A 9 0.04 -20.55 -6.44
C SER A 9 1.30 -19.66 -6.39
N LYS A 10 1.13 -18.33 -6.29
CA LYS A 10 2.14 -17.27 -6.38
C LYS A 10 2.92 -17.32 -7.70
N PRO A 11 3.00 -16.21 -8.46
CA PRO A 11 3.64 -16.22 -9.77
C PRO A 11 5.14 -16.55 -9.66
N THR A 12 5.59 -17.43 -10.54
CA THR A 12 7.00 -17.86 -10.64
C THR A 12 7.73 -17.16 -11.79
N ASN A 13 7.00 -16.68 -12.79
CA ASN A 13 7.51 -15.97 -13.95
C ASN A 13 6.67 -14.72 -14.28
N GLU A 14 7.19 -13.91 -15.18
CA GLU A 14 6.58 -12.64 -15.59
C GLU A 14 5.22 -12.81 -16.27
N HIS A 15 5.05 -13.86 -17.08
CA HIS A 15 3.79 -14.13 -17.76
C HIS A 15 2.66 -14.43 -16.77
N GLN A 16 2.90 -15.28 -15.77
CA GLN A 16 1.94 -15.57 -14.70
C GLN A 16 1.59 -14.32 -13.89
N LEU A 17 2.58 -13.47 -13.60
CA LEU A 17 2.35 -12.20 -12.92
C LEU A 17 1.45 -11.28 -13.75
N ALA A 18 1.71 -11.15 -15.05
CA ALA A 18 0.90 -10.32 -15.96
C ALA A 18 -0.55 -10.80 -16.03
N VAL A 19 -0.76 -12.11 -16.15
CA VAL A 19 -2.11 -12.71 -16.14
C VAL A 19 -2.85 -12.40 -14.83
N CYS A 20 -2.16 -12.49 -13.69
CA CYS A 20 -2.76 -12.16 -12.40
C CYS A 20 -3.15 -10.68 -12.29
N VAL A 21 -2.27 -9.78 -12.71
CA VAL A 21 -2.52 -8.34 -12.70
C VAL A 21 -3.71 -7.99 -13.60
N GLU A 22 -3.78 -8.55 -14.80
CA GLU A 22 -4.88 -8.27 -15.73
C GLU A 22 -6.19 -8.89 -15.23
N ALA A 23 -6.16 -10.09 -14.66
CA ALA A 23 -7.35 -10.70 -14.05
C ALA A 23 -7.91 -9.86 -12.90
N ILE A 24 -7.05 -9.28 -12.05
CA ILE A 24 -7.49 -8.34 -11.00
C ILE A 24 -8.14 -7.11 -11.64
N LYS A 25 -7.51 -6.54 -12.68
CA LYS A 25 -8.01 -5.34 -13.36
C LYS A 25 -9.35 -5.55 -14.06
N VAL A 26 -9.58 -6.73 -14.64
CA VAL A 26 -10.88 -7.11 -15.21
C VAL A 26 -11.97 -7.08 -14.14
N VAL A 27 -11.70 -7.67 -12.97
CA VAL A 27 -12.66 -7.64 -11.85
C VAL A 27 -12.87 -6.22 -11.31
N GLU A 28 -11.80 -5.42 -11.18
CA GLU A 28 -11.93 -3.99 -10.81
C GLU A 28 -12.80 -3.22 -11.82
N THR A 29 -12.64 -3.49 -13.11
CA THR A 29 -13.45 -2.87 -14.17
C THR A 29 -14.92 -3.27 -14.04
N LEU A 30 -15.20 -4.56 -13.76
CA LEU A 30 -16.56 -5.00 -13.50
C LEU A 30 -17.17 -4.31 -12.27
N VAL A 31 -16.41 -4.12 -11.19
CA VAL A 31 -16.86 -3.36 -10.00
C VAL A 31 -17.25 -1.92 -10.36
N GLN A 32 -16.49 -1.27 -11.25
CA GLN A 32 -16.77 0.09 -11.70
C GLN A 32 -18.01 0.18 -12.58
N LEU A 33 -18.24 -0.82 -13.44
CA LEU A 33 -19.40 -0.87 -14.34
C LEU A 33 -20.70 -1.35 -13.65
N THR A 34 -20.58 -1.91 -12.46
CA THR A 34 -21.72 -2.49 -11.72
C THR A 34 -22.49 -1.43 -10.94
N GLN A 35 -23.82 -1.59 -10.88
CA GLN A 35 -24.74 -0.77 -10.10
C GLN A 35 -24.45 -0.84 -8.59
N ASP A 36 -24.80 0.20 -7.85
CA ASP A 36 -24.47 0.37 -6.43
C ASP A 36 -24.93 -0.80 -5.54
N ASN A 37 -26.14 -1.32 -5.78
CA ASN A 37 -26.74 -2.43 -5.04
C ASN A 37 -25.96 -3.75 -5.20
N LEU A 38 -25.37 -3.99 -6.37
CA LEU A 38 -24.59 -5.20 -6.66
C LEU A 38 -23.10 -5.02 -6.39
N ARG A 39 -22.62 -3.77 -6.30
CA ARG A 39 -21.20 -3.47 -6.09
C ARG A 39 -20.65 -4.04 -4.79
N VAL A 40 -21.43 -4.01 -3.70
CA VAL A 40 -21.02 -4.59 -2.40
C VAL A 40 -20.74 -6.09 -2.52
N HIS A 41 -21.50 -6.81 -3.35
CA HIS A 41 -21.31 -8.25 -3.57
C HIS A 41 -20.02 -8.52 -4.35
N LEU A 42 -19.74 -7.76 -5.42
CA LEU A 42 -18.48 -7.90 -6.15
C LEU A 42 -17.26 -7.51 -5.30
N LEU A 43 -17.37 -6.47 -4.47
CA LEU A 43 -16.34 -6.11 -3.51
C LEU A 43 -16.15 -7.20 -2.45
N GLY A 44 -17.24 -7.85 -2.03
CA GLY A 44 -17.22 -9.02 -1.15
C GLY A 44 -16.48 -10.22 -1.73
N VAL A 45 -16.29 -10.27 -3.05
CA VAL A 45 -15.45 -11.27 -3.72
C VAL A 45 -14.02 -10.75 -3.92
N LEU A 46 -13.87 -9.51 -4.42
CA LEU A 46 -12.57 -8.95 -4.76
C LEU A 46 -11.68 -8.73 -3.54
N ILE A 47 -12.22 -8.19 -2.44
CA ILE A 47 -11.42 -7.85 -1.24
C ILE A 47 -10.79 -9.10 -0.61
N PRO A 48 -11.53 -10.20 -0.33
CA PRO A 48 -10.91 -11.43 0.19
C PRO A 48 -9.85 -12.01 -0.76
N ILE A 49 -10.07 -11.93 -2.08
CA ILE A 49 -9.07 -12.36 -3.06
C ILE A 49 -7.80 -11.51 -2.95
N LEU A 50 -7.90 -10.19 -2.92
CA LEU A 50 -6.71 -9.33 -2.78
C LEU A 50 -5.97 -9.59 -1.47
N ILE A 51 -6.70 -9.86 -0.38
CA ILE A 51 -6.10 -10.19 0.93
C ILE A 51 -5.40 -11.55 0.90
N SER A 52 -5.94 -12.55 0.20
CA SER A 52 -5.29 -13.86 0.08
C SER A 52 -3.98 -13.81 -0.71
N LEU A 53 -3.79 -12.80 -1.56
CA LEU A 53 -2.54 -12.53 -2.26
C LEU A 53 -1.48 -11.87 -1.36
N LEU A 54 -1.87 -11.43 -0.15
CA LEU A 54 -0.92 -10.86 0.79
C LEU A 54 -0.09 -11.97 1.45
N ALA A 55 1.23 -11.80 1.46
CA ALA A 55 2.12 -12.74 2.11
C ALA A 55 2.12 -12.47 3.63
N SER A 56 1.90 -13.52 4.43
CA SER A 56 2.08 -13.47 5.90
C SER A 56 3.57 -13.36 6.31
N GLY A 57 4.49 -13.61 5.38
CA GLY A 57 5.93 -13.57 5.57
C GLY A 57 6.66 -13.04 4.33
N PRO A 58 8.01 -13.12 4.27
CA PRO A 58 8.76 -12.64 3.12
C PRO A 58 8.31 -13.34 1.82
N PRO A 59 8.06 -12.59 0.74
CA PRO A 59 7.62 -13.17 -0.52
C PRO A 59 8.70 -14.09 -1.12
N PRO A 60 8.34 -15.29 -1.63
CA PRO A 60 9.30 -16.31 -2.05
C PRO A 60 10.02 -15.98 -3.37
N SER A 61 9.53 -14.99 -4.12
CA SER A 61 10.10 -14.59 -5.40
C SER A 61 9.89 -13.09 -5.64
N LYS A 62 10.65 -12.51 -6.58
CA LYS A 62 10.44 -11.12 -7.03
C LYS A 62 9.03 -10.92 -7.59
N HIS A 63 8.54 -11.87 -8.38
CA HIS A 63 7.18 -11.82 -8.95
C HIS A 63 6.10 -11.88 -7.87
N ALA A 64 6.26 -12.75 -6.87
CA ALA A 64 5.34 -12.83 -5.73
C ALA A 64 5.35 -11.54 -4.90
N LYS A 65 6.52 -10.89 -4.77
CA LYS A 65 6.62 -9.57 -4.14
C LYS A 65 5.87 -8.51 -4.92
N THR A 66 6.06 -8.45 -6.24
CA THR A 66 5.35 -7.49 -7.11
C THR A 66 3.84 -7.69 -7.02
N LEU A 67 3.36 -8.94 -7.02
CA LEU A 67 1.93 -9.23 -6.86
C LEU A 67 1.41 -8.80 -5.47
N HIS A 68 2.18 -9.06 -4.42
CA HIS A 68 1.86 -8.62 -3.05
C HIS A 68 1.72 -7.10 -2.97
N ASP A 69 2.72 -6.37 -3.48
CA ASP A 69 2.74 -4.90 -3.45
C ASP A 69 1.56 -4.33 -4.27
N HIS A 70 1.27 -4.92 -5.44
CA HIS A 70 0.12 -4.54 -6.27
C HIS A 70 -1.21 -4.75 -5.54
N ALA A 71 -1.43 -5.93 -4.95
CA ALA A 71 -2.65 -6.24 -4.21
C ALA A 71 -2.85 -5.30 -3.02
N LEU A 72 -1.80 -5.03 -2.25
CA LEU A 72 -1.83 -4.09 -1.13
C LEU A 72 -2.19 -2.68 -1.61
N GLN A 73 -1.59 -2.19 -2.69
CA GLN A 73 -1.93 -0.90 -3.29
C GLN A 73 -3.40 -0.84 -3.73
N ARG A 74 -3.97 -1.92 -4.27
CA ARG A 74 -5.39 -1.96 -4.65
C ARG A 74 -6.30 -1.87 -3.43
N LEU A 75 -6.01 -2.64 -2.38
CA LEU A 75 -6.75 -2.57 -1.12
C LEU A 75 -6.74 -1.17 -0.50
N MET A 76 -5.59 -0.49 -0.53
CA MET A 76 -5.46 0.88 -0.03
C MET A 76 -6.26 1.91 -0.84
N LYS A 77 -6.52 1.65 -2.13
CA LYS A 77 -7.39 2.50 -2.97
C LYS A 77 -8.87 2.20 -2.77
N ILE A 78 -9.23 0.92 -2.65
CA ILE A 78 -10.62 0.48 -2.49
C ILE A 78 -11.22 0.99 -1.17
N GLY A 79 -10.44 1.02 -0.08
CA GLY A 79 -10.94 1.46 1.24
C GLY A 79 -11.59 2.85 1.21
N PRO A 80 -10.88 3.90 0.78
CA PRO A 80 -11.45 5.25 0.62
C PRO A 80 -12.50 5.36 -0.47
N GLN A 81 -12.38 4.56 -1.55
CA GLN A 81 -13.31 4.61 -2.68
C GLN A 81 -14.69 4.02 -2.34
N TYR A 82 -14.74 3.01 -1.48
CA TYR A 82 -15.96 2.29 -1.11
C TYR A 82 -16.03 2.06 0.42
N PRO A 83 -16.10 3.12 1.24
CA PRO A 83 -15.91 3.03 2.68
C PRO A 83 -16.95 2.15 3.36
N HIS A 84 -18.22 2.25 2.95
CA HIS A 84 -19.30 1.47 3.56
C HIS A 84 -19.20 -0.04 3.24
N PRO A 85 -19.12 -0.47 1.96
CA PRO A 85 -18.86 -1.88 1.62
C PRO A 85 -17.59 -2.43 2.28
N PHE A 86 -16.49 -1.68 2.22
CA PHE A 86 -15.21 -2.11 2.77
C PHE A 86 -15.31 -2.35 4.28
N LYS A 87 -15.91 -1.40 5.02
CA LYS A 87 -16.14 -1.53 6.46
C LYS A 87 -17.02 -2.73 6.78
N ALA A 88 -18.13 -2.93 6.04
CA ALA A 88 -19.02 -4.07 6.26
C ALA A 88 -18.27 -5.41 6.15
N ILE A 89 -17.45 -5.57 5.11
CA ILE A 89 -16.65 -6.78 4.89
C ILE A 89 -15.59 -6.97 6.00
N MET A 90 -14.88 -5.90 6.38
CA MET A 90 -13.89 -5.97 7.47
C MET A 90 -14.52 -6.27 8.84
N THR A 91 -15.77 -5.87 9.06
CA THR A 91 -16.53 -6.18 10.28
C THR A 91 -17.05 -7.62 10.27
N SER A 92 -17.48 -8.14 9.11
CA SER A 92 -17.95 -9.53 9.01
C SER A 92 -16.83 -10.57 9.08
N ALA A 93 -15.59 -10.20 8.74
CA ALA A 93 -14.45 -11.09 8.64
C ALA A 93 -13.23 -10.53 9.40
N PRO A 94 -13.19 -10.66 10.74
CA PRO A 94 -12.13 -10.08 11.57
C PRO A 94 -10.73 -10.64 11.23
N GLU A 95 -10.63 -11.89 10.78
CA GLU A 95 -9.38 -12.49 10.33
C GLU A 95 -8.79 -11.79 9.11
N LEU A 96 -9.63 -11.42 8.12
CA LEU A 96 -9.19 -10.69 6.93
C LEU A 96 -8.66 -9.30 7.31
N LYS A 97 -9.34 -8.65 8.25
CA LYS A 97 -8.91 -7.35 8.78
C LYS A 97 -7.53 -7.45 9.45
N GLN A 98 -7.32 -8.44 10.32
CA GLN A 98 -6.03 -8.66 10.96
C GLN A 98 -4.91 -8.92 9.94
N GLN A 99 -5.20 -9.71 8.90
CA GLN A 99 -4.24 -10.03 7.85
C GLN A 99 -3.84 -8.79 7.03
N LEU A 100 -4.81 -7.92 6.72
CA LEU A 100 -4.55 -6.64 6.06
C LEU A 100 -3.71 -5.71 6.94
N GLU A 101 -4.06 -5.56 8.22
CA GLU A 101 -3.32 -4.71 9.15
C GLU A 101 -1.87 -5.19 9.33
N ALA A 102 -1.64 -6.51 9.40
CA ALA A 102 -0.31 -7.09 9.46
C ALA A 102 0.51 -6.77 8.20
N ALA A 103 -0.08 -6.93 7.02
CA ALA A 103 0.57 -6.63 5.75
C ALA A 103 0.93 -5.13 5.62
N ILE A 104 0.03 -4.22 6.02
CA ILE A 104 0.30 -2.77 6.04
C ILE A 104 1.48 -2.46 6.96
N ARG A 105 1.50 -3.05 8.16
CA ARG A 105 2.57 -2.82 9.14
C ARG A 105 3.92 -3.31 8.62
N ALA A 106 3.96 -4.50 8.02
CA ALA A 106 5.17 -5.05 7.40
C ALA A 106 5.67 -4.16 6.25
N SER A 107 4.76 -3.66 5.41
CA SER A 107 5.09 -2.75 4.31
C SER A 107 5.67 -1.41 4.79
N GLN A 108 5.11 -0.82 5.85
CA GLN A 108 5.64 0.41 6.46
C GLN A 108 7.02 0.22 7.08
N ALA A 109 7.26 -0.92 7.74
CA ALA A 109 8.58 -1.24 8.29
C ALA A 109 9.65 -1.36 7.19
N SER A 110 9.31 -2.04 6.09
CA SER A 110 10.23 -2.18 4.94
C SER A 110 10.48 -0.87 4.20
N SER A 111 9.51 0.05 4.17
CA SER A 111 9.65 1.38 3.56
C SER A 111 10.56 2.30 4.40
N LYS A 112 10.49 2.24 5.73
CA LYS A 112 11.37 3.00 6.63
C LYS A 112 12.83 2.55 6.57
N ALA A 113 13.08 1.27 6.34
CA ALA A 113 14.44 0.73 6.20
C ALA A 113 15.15 1.14 4.90
N LYS A 114 14.39 1.66 3.92
CA LYS A 114 14.91 2.09 2.60
C LYS A 114 15.04 3.61 2.46
N ALA A 115 14.72 4.36 3.51
CA ALA A 115 15.01 5.78 3.54
C ALA A 115 16.53 5.96 3.55
N PRO A 116 17.14 6.69 2.59
CA PRO A 116 18.54 7.06 2.72
C PRO A 116 18.67 7.83 4.02
N SER A 117 19.57 7.40 4.90
CA SER A 117 20.03 8.25 5.98
C SER A 117 20.55 9.51 5.32
N THR A 118 19.81 10.60 5.45
CA THR A 118 20.32 11.93 5.15
C THR A 118 21.52 12.12 6.06
N GLN A 119 22.72 11.90 5.52
CA GLN A 119 23.95 12.33 6.15
C GLN A 119 23.77 13.79 6.58
N PRO A 120 24.07 14.17 7.82
CA PRO A 120 24.09 15.58 8.19
C PRO A 120 25.17 16.26 7.35
N LYS A 121 24.74 17.07 6.37
CA LYS A 121 25.61 18.03 5.69
C LYS A 121 26.24 18.92 6.78
N ALA A 122 27.57 19.02 6.74
CA ALA A 122 28.36 19.86 7.61
C ALA A 122 27.87 21.33 7.63
N ALA A 123 27.85 21.88 8.85
CA ALA A 123 27.90 23.28 9.28
C ALA A 123 27.06 24.34 8.53
N PRO A 124 26.13 25.02 9.25
CA PRO A 124 25.81 26.41 9.00
C PRO A 124 26.70 27.31 9.86
N ALA A 125 27.43 28.22 9.20
CA ALA A 125 28.19 29.28 9.83
C ALA A 125 27.32 30.14 10.76
N ALA A 126 27.85 30.49 11.94
CA ALA A 126 27.19 31.37 12.89
C ALA A 126 27.03 32.79 12.31
N PRO A 127 25.84 33.41 12.32
CA PRO A 127 25.72 34.82 12.02
C PRO A 127 26.19 35.64 13.23
N SER A 128 27.40 36.19 13.17
CA SER A 128 27.90 37.12 14.18
C SER A 128 27.23 38.48 14.01
N ILE A 129 26.15 38.72 14.74
CA ILE A 129 25.64 40.07 14.97
C ILE A 129 26.63 40.77 15.89
N LYS A 130 27.40 41.73 15.37
CA LYS A 130 28.19 42.66 16.17
C LYS A 130 27.38 43.93 16.36
N LEU A 131 26.76 44.07 17.54
CA LEU A 131 26.19 45.34 17.98
C LEU A 131 27.36 46.27 18.32
N ARG A 132 27.63 47.27 17.49
CA ARG A 132 28.55 48.38 17.82
C ARG A 132 27.73 49.50 18.42
N MET A 133 27.83 49.71 19.73
CA MET A 133 27.44 50.97 20.35
C MET A 133 28.66 51.90 20.30
N ASP A 134 28.65 52.82 19.35
CA ASP A 134 29.53 53.98 19.34
C ASP A 134 28.72 55.17 19.88
N PHE A 135 29.19 55.77 20.98
CA PHE A 135 28.58 56.93 21.61
C PHE A 135 29.43 58.20 21.47
N SER A 136 30.39 58.23 20.55
CA SER A 136 31.26 59.40 20.33
C SER A 136 30.56 60.63 19.74
N ASN A 137 29.23 60.69 19.78
CA ASN A 137 28.42 61.87 19.44
C ASN A 137 27.44 62.29 20.55
N TYR A 138 27.59 61.79 21.79
CA TYR A 138 26.80 62.26 22.93
C TYR A 138 27.64 63.16 23.86
N LYS A 139 27.57 64.46 23.54
CA LYS A 139 28.05 65.68 24.25
C LYS A 139 29.54 65.88 24.47
#